data_AF-A0A3S3QBW8-F1
#
_entry.id   AF-A0A3S3QBW8-F1
#
_cell.length_a   1.000
_cell.length_b   1.000
_cell.length_c   1.000
_cell.angle_alpha   90.00
_cell.angle_beta   90.00
_cell.angle_gamma   90.00
#
_symmetry.space_group_name_H-M   'P 1'
#
loop_
_entity.id
_entity.type
_entity.pdbx_description
1 polymer ?
#
loop_
_entity_poly.entity_id
_entity_poly.type
_entity_poly.pdbx_seq_one_letter_code
_entity_poly.pdbx_strand_id
1 'polypeptide(L)'
;SKNIFQKQRVLNGHDYRLYNFDFSDFGLSENETCLATIRMFMDLRLIRKFHIPYQGNNILQFLSPEDYKLVIGMIESAILSTDLEQYFQKKDKFIDLVRNGEEWEDINKRELLRGMMMTACDVSATTKPWRVQKKIAELVASEFFHQGDLEKQLKKEPLAMMDRERRHELPLMQVEFIDVICLPVYKIFAECWHSLKQLYDGCISNRQHWQRLIQTSTVFHMLYDILPSKGVIRFG
;
A
#
# COMPACT_ATOMS: atom_id res chain seq x y z
N SER A 1 -31.78 15.20 13.91
CA SER A 1 -30.48 14.59 13.54
C SER A 1 -29.55 14.68 14.75
N LYS A 2 -29.41 13.59 15.52
CA LYS A 2 -28.60 13.53 16.76
C LYS A 2 -27.47 12.52 16.59
N ASN A 3 -26.23 13.02 16.65
CA ASN A 3 -25.03 12.38 17.18
C ASN A 3 -24.58 11.02 16.64
N ILE A 4 -23.70 11.06 15.63
CA ILE A 4 -22.81 9.93 15.31
C ILE A 4 -21.72 9.81 16.39
N PHE A 5 -21.16 10.94 16.86
CA PHE A 5 -20.14 10.98 17.92
C PHE A 5 -20.62 10.54 19.32
N GLN A 6 -21.94 10.42 19.55
CA GLN A 6 -22.50 10.15 20.88
C GLN A 6 -23.27 8.82 20.97
N LYS A 7 -23.38 8.04 19.87
CA LYS A 7 -24.10 6.75 19.87
C LYS A 7 -23.21 5.53 19.78
N GLN A 8 -22.02 5.63 19.22
CA GLN A 8 -21.08 4.51 19.12
C GLN A 8 -19.77 4.83 19.85
N ARG A 9 -19.36 3.88 20.69
CA ARG A 9 -18.11 3.95 21.44
C ARG A 9 -16.94 3.68 20.49
N VAL A 10 -16.02 4.64 20.37
CA VAL A 10 -14.74 4.43 19.68
C VAL A 10 -13.84 3.56 20.56
N LEU A 11 -13.52 2.34 20.12
CA LEU A 11 -12.67 1.39 20.87
C LEU A 11 -11.21 1.89 20.96
N ASN A 12 -10.36 1.21 21.75
CA ASN A 12 -8.93 1.54 21.83
C ASN A 12 -8.22 1.13 20.52
N GLY A 13 -7.12 1.80 20.17
CA GLY A 13 -6.28 1.43 19.02
C GLY A 13 -5.76 0.00 19.06
N HIS A 14 -5.52 -0.56 20.26
CA HIS A 14 -5.18 -1.98 20.43
C HIS A 14 -6.33 -2.92 20.04
N ASP A 15 -7.58 -2.55 20.30
CA ASP A 15 -8.76 -3.37 19.97
C ASP A 15 -8.94 -3.46 18.44
N TYR A 16 -8.63 -2.37 17.73
CA TYR A 16 -8.58 -2.33 16.27
C TYR A 16 -7.26 -2.88 15.69
N ARG A 17 -6.27 -3.22 16.53
CA ARG A 17 -4.90 -3.60 16.12
C ARG A 17 -4.16 -2.57 15.26
N LEU A 18 -4.44 -1.28 15.42
CA LEU A 18 -3.88 -0.21 14.58
C LEU A 18 -2.36 -0.01 14.72
N TYR A 19 -1.78 -0.50 15.82
CA TYR A 19 -0.35 -0.37 16.08
C TYR A 19 0.49 -1.54 15.53
N ASN A 20 -0.15 -2.50 14.87
CA ASN A 20 0.53 -3.65 14.32
C ASN A 20 0.68 -3.49 12.81
N PHE A 21 1.89 -3.67 12.29
CA PHE A 21 2.11 -3.61 10.85
C PHE A 21 1.43 -4.75 10.07
N ASP A 22 1.02 -5.82 10.75
CA ASP A 22 0.21 -6.89 10.18
C ASP A 22 -1.31 -6.60 10.11
N PHE A 23 -1.74 -5.39 10.50
CA PHE A 23 -3.14 -4.95 10.44
C PHE A 23 -3.76 -5.19 9.05
N SER A 24 -5.01 -5.66 9.06
CA SER A 24 -5.88 -5.84 7.89
C SER A 24 -7.31 -5.46 8.27
N ASP A 25 -7.98 -4.77 7.37
CA ASP A 25 -9.36 -4.28 7.49
C ASP A 25 -10.40 -5.27 6.92
N PHE A 26 -10.00 -6.42 6.36
CA PHE A 26 -10.93 -7.39 5.79
C PHE A 26 -11.98 -7.94 6.77
N GLY A 27 -11.74 -7.82 8.08
CA GLY A 27 -12.69 -8.21 9.12
C GLY A 27 -13.54 -7.06 9.65
N LEU A 28 -13.37 -5.85 9.15
CA LEU A 28 -14.06 -4.64 9.61
C LEU A 28 -15.15 -4.24 8.62
N SER A 29 -16.30 -3.83 9.14
CA SER A 29 -17.31 -3.10 8.38
C SER A 29 -16.84 -1.68 8.05
N GLU A 30 -17.48 -1.04 7.06
CA GLU A 30 -17.22 0.38 6.71
C GLU A 30 -17.36 1.32 7.92
N ASN A 31 -18.32 1.03 8.80
CA ASN A 31 -18.49 1.81 10.02
C ASN A 31 -17.33 1.60 11.01
N GLU A 32 -16.82 0.37 11.13
CA GLU A 32 -15.66 0.09 11.98
C GLU A 32 -14.37 0.69 11.43
N THR A 33 -14.17 0.71 10.11
CA THR A 33 -13.01 1.40 9.50
C THR A 33 -13.09 2.91 9.71
N CYS A 34 -14.29 3.50 9.67
CA CYS A 34 -14.49 4.90 10.04
C CYS A 34 -14.16 5.16 11.52
N LEU A 35 -14.63 4.30 12.45
CA LEU A 35 -14.31 4.43 13.88
C LEU A 35 -12.82 4.23 14.17
N ALA A 36 -12.17 3.31 13.47
CA ALA A 36 -10.72 3.11 13.52
C ALA A 36 -9.95 4.35 13.03
N THR A 37 -10.44 5.01 11.98
CA THR A 37 -9.87 6.28 11.49
C THR A 37 -10.01 7.39 12.52
N ILE A 38 -11.19 7.53 13.15
CA ILE A 38 -11.40 8.47 14.26
C ILE A 38 -10.43 8.17 15.40
N ARG A 39 -10.22 6.90 15.74
CA ARG A 39 -9.24 6.48 16.74
C ARG A 39 -7.82 6.96 16.38
N MET A 40 -7.37 6.82 15.13
CA MET A 40 -6.05 7.36 14.71
C MET A 40 -5.93 8.86 14.96
N PHE A 41 -6.97 9.64 14.65
CA PHE A 41 -7.00 11.09 14.91
C PHE A 41 -6.97 11.42 16.41
N MET A 42 -7.65 10.61 17.23
CA MET A 42 -7.65 10.76 18.68
C MET A 42 -6.26 10.51 19.28
N ASP A 43 -5.61 9.40 18.89
CA ASP A 43 -4.33 8.99 19.46
C ASP A 43 -3.20 9.94 19.06
N LEU A 44 -3.26 10.49 17.83
CA LEU A 44 -2.38 11.56 17.36
C LEU A 44 -2.74 12.95 17.91
N ARG A 45 -3.78 13.05 18.75
CA ARG A 45 -4.31 14.30 19.34
C ARG A 45 -4.70 15.35 18.30
N LEU A 46 -5.02 14.93 17.07
CA LEU A 46 -5.35 15.83 15.96
C LEU A 46 -6.67 16.55 16.18
N ILE A 47 -7.65 15.88 16.80
CA ILE A 47 -8.94 16.48 17.15
C ILE A 47 -8.72 17.73 18.01
N ARG A 48 -7.89 17.60 19.05
CA ARG A 48 -7.56 18.73 19.93
C ARG A 48 -6.67 19.75 19.24
N LYS A 49 -5.66 19.31 18.50
CA LYS A 49 -4.69 20.18 17.85
C LYS A 49 -5.33 21.09 16.80
N PHE A 50 -6.24 20.54 15.99
CA PHE A 50 -6.92 21.27 14.91
C PHE A 50 -8.32 21.76 15.28
N HIS A 51 -8.75 21.56 16.54
CA HIS A 51 -10.10 21.91 17.01
C HIS A 51 -11.21 21.33 16.12
N ILE A 52 -11.04 20.09 15.65
CA ILE A 52 -11.93 19.47 14.66
C ILE A 52 -13.38 19.50 15.16
N PRO A 53 -14.32 20.08 14.39
CA PRO A 53 -15.70 20.24 14.84
C PRO A 53 -16.44 18.89 14.86
N TYR A 54 -17.40 18.76 15.79
CA TYR A 54 -18.32 17.62 15.84
C TYR A 54 -19.39 17.64 14.73
N GLN A 55 -19.49 18.73 13.97
CA GLN A 55 -20.45 18.91 12.89
C GLN A 55 -19.76 19.55 11.68
N GLY A 56 -20.13 19.11 10.49
CA GLY A 56 -19.51 19.54 9.24
C GLY A 56 -18.27 18.73 8.88
N ASN A 57 -17.74 18.98 7.68
CA ASN A 57 -16.65 18.21 7.09
C ASN A 57 -15.33 19.00 7.00
N ASN A 58 -15.34 20.29 7.35
CA ASN A 58 -14.14 21.13 7.30
C ASN A 58 -13.31 20.98 8.59
N ILE A 59 -12.45 19.96 8.61
CA ILE A 59 -11.61 19.64 9.77
C ILE A 59 -10.49 20.67 10.04
N LEU A 60 -10.23 21.59 9.10
CA LEU A 60 -9.17 22.60 9.19
C LEU A 60 -9.71 24.02 9.43
N GLN A 61 -11.03 24.18 9.64
CA GLN A 61 -11.70 25.48 9.64
C GLN A 61 -11.21 26.49 10.69
N PHE A 62 -10.54 26.03 11.75
CA PHE A 62 -10.05 26.87 12.85
C PHE A 62 -8.54 27.17 12.77
N LEU A 63 -7.87 26.76 11.70
CA LEU A 63 -6.49 27.17 11.45
C LEU A 63 -6.43 28.65 11.06
N SER A 64 -5.32 29.32 11.40
CA SER A 64 -5.03 30.64 10.83
C SER A 64 -4.81 30.50 9.32
N PRO A 65 -4.94 31.60 8.54
CA PRO A 65 -4.66 31.56 7.11
C PRO A 65 -3.26 31.01 6.76
N GLU A 66 -2.26 31.33 7.58
CA GLU A 66 -0.86 30.89 7.42
C GLU A 66 -0.72 29.38 7.68
N ASP A 67 -1.27 28.89 8.80
CA ASP A 67 -1.24 27.46 9.13
C ASP A 67 -2.04 26.63 8.13
N TYR A 68 -3.20 27.14 7.70
CA TYR A 68 -4.02 26.49 6.69
C TYR A 68 -3.23 26.31 5.39
N LYS A 69 -2.57 27.37 4.91
CA LYS A 69 -1.73 27.31 3.71
C LYS A 69 -0.59 26.29 3.86
N LEU A 70 0.05 26.24 5.03
CA LEU A 70 1.14 25.30 5.30
C LEU A 70 0.63 23.84 5.32
N VAL A 71 -0.48 23.57 6.00
CA VAL A 71 -1.09 22.23 6.07
C VAL A 71 -1.57 21.75 4.71
N ILE A 72 -2.23 22.62 3.93
CA ILE A 72 -2.66 22.28 2.57
C ILE A 72 -1.46 21.97 1.69
N GLY A 73 -0.41 22.79 1.70
CA GLY A 73 0.81 22.50 0.92
C GLY A 73 1.47 21.17 1.31
N MET A 74 1.46 20.81 2.61
CA MET A 74 1.94 19.50 3.06
C MET A 74 1.07 18.34 2.56
N ILE A 75 -0.26 18.51 2.52
CA ILE A 75 -1.20 17.50 2.01
C ILE A 75 -1.02 17.34 0.50
N GLU A 76 -0.92 18.45 -0.25
CA GLU A 76 -0.68 18.44 -1.69
C GLU A 76 0.63 17.72 -2.03
N SER A 77 1.74 18.05 -1.36
CA SER A 77 3.04 17.38 -1.55
C SER A 77 2.98 15.88 -1.20
N ALA A 78 2.23 15.50 -0.16
CA ALA A 78 2.02 14.11 0.22
C ALA A 78 1.21 13.33 -0.84
N ILE A 79 0.14 13.93 -1.39
CA ILE A 79 -0.67 13.34 -2.47
C ILE A 79 0.18 13.18 -3.72
N LEU A 80 0.94 14.20 -4.13
CA LEU A 80 1.81 14.11 -5.31
C LEU A 80 2.90 13.03 -5.14
N SER A 81 3.30 12.72 -3.92
CA SER A 81 4.31 11.69 -3.63
C SER A 81 3.78 10.25 -3.71
N THR A 82 2.48 10.04 -3.93
CA THR A 82 1.94 8.70 -4.25
C THR A 82 2.19 8.32 -5.71
N ASP A 83 2.55 9.28 -6.56
CA ASP A 83 3.02 9.00 -7.91
C ASP A 83 4.41 8.34 -7.88
N LEU A 84 4.52 7.13 -8.42
CA LEU A 84 5.78 6.40 -8.48
C LEU A 84 6.83 7.11 -9.34
N GLU A 85 6.46 7.95 -10.30
CA GLU A 85 7.43 8.76 -11.04
C GLU A 85 8.14 9.74 -10.10
N GLN A 86 7.39 10.38 -9.19
CA GLN A 86 7.95 11.27 -8.16
C GLN A 86 8.88 10.51 -7.21
N TYR A 87 8.52 9.27 -6.85
CA TYR A 87 9.40 8.41 -6.06
C TYR A 87 10.73 8.13 -6.79
N PHE A 88 10.69 7.70 -8.06
CA PHE A 88 11.90 7.41 -8.83
C PHE A 88 12.81 8.62 -9.03
N GLN A 89 12.24 9.82 -9.20
CA GLN A 89 13.01 11.06 -9.30
C GLN A 89 13.74 11.44 -8.00
N LYS A 90 13.20 11.02 -6.84
CA LYS A 90 13.66 11.48 -5.52
C LYS A 90 14.42 10.43 -4.72
N LYS A 91 14.26 9.14 -5.02
CA LYS A 91 14.78 8.04 -4.19
C LYS A 91 16.29 8.11 -3.99
N ASP A 92 17.08 8.35 -5.03
CA ASP A 92 18.55 8.25 -4.94
C ASP A 92 19.11 9.35 -4.03
N LYS A 93 18.57 10.58 -4.15
CA LYS A 93 18.87 11.68 -3.23
C LYS A 93 18.54 11.32 -1.78
N PHE A 94 17.42 10.63 -1.54
CA PHE A 94 17.07 10.17 -0.19
C PHE A 94 18.05 9.13 0.34
N ILE A 95 18.47 8.16 -0.50
CA ILE A 95 19.49 7.16 -0.12
C ILE A 95 20.78 7.84 0.29
N ASP A 96 21.24 8.82 -0.48
CA ASP A 96 22.50 9.52 -0.22
C ASP A 96 22.45 10.29 1.11
N LEU A 97 21.36 10.99 1.40
CA LEU A 97 21.19 11.70 2.67
C LEU A 97 21.20 10.73 3.86
N VAL A 98 20.48 9.62 3.76
CA VAL A 98 20.45 8.59 4.79
C VAL A 98 21.84 8.03 5.08
N ARG A 99 22.58 7.66 4.03
CA ARG A 99 23.92 7.05 4.18
C ARG A 99 24.95 8.00 4.78
N ASN A 100 24.76 9.30 4.59
CA ASN A 100 25.62 10.33 5.14
C ASN A 100 25.28 10.70 6.60
N GLY A 101 24.33 10.00 7.24
CA GLY A 101 23.98 10.22 8.64
C GLY A 101 23.26 11.55 8.89
N GLU A 102 22.49 12.00 7.90
CA GLU A 102 21.87 13.32 7.89
C GLU A 102 20.79 13.53 8.96
N GLU A 103 20.66 14.76 9.44
CA GLU A 103 19.61 15.18 10.37
C GLU A 103 18.39 15.76 9.62
N TRP A 104 17.19 15.50 10.16
CA TRP A 104 15.91 15.85 9.53
C TRP A 104 15.34 17.20 9.97
N GLU A 105 16.18 18.18 10.28
CA GLU A 105 15.73 19.51 10.72
C GLU A 105 15.33 20.41 9.55
N ASP A 106 16.03 20.32 8.42
CA ASP A 106 15.76 21.09 7.21
C ASP A 106 14.39 20.75 6.61
N ILE A 107 13.64 21.77 6.22
CA ILE A 107 12.27 21.61 5.72
C ILE A 107 12.20 20.80 4.43
N ASN A 108 13.17 20.96 3.52
CA ASN A 108 13.21 20.23 2.25
C ASN A 108 13.59 18.76 2.49
N LYS A 109 14.49 18.49 3.42
CA LYS A 109 14.83 17.11 3.85
C LYS A 109 13.62 16.42 4.49
N ARG A 110 12.86 17.13 5.33
CA ARG A 110 11.61 16.62 5.91
C ARG A 110 10.52 16.37 4.86
N GLU A 111 10.43 17.23 3.85
CA GLU A 111 9.53 17.01 2.72
C GLU A 111 9.90 15.75 1.94
N LEU A 112 11.19 15.56 1.64
CA LEU A 112 11.69 14.35 0.99
C LEU A 112 11.40 13.09 1.82
N LEU A 113 11.69 13.11 3.12
CA LEU A 113 11.37 12.01 4.03
C LEU A 113 9.88 11.69 4.02
N ARG A 114 9.02 12.72 4.10
CA ARG A 114 7.57 12.56 4.05
C ARG A 114 7.13 11.91 2.74
N GLY A 115 7.68 12.35 1.60
CA GLY A 115 7.37 11.76 0.30
C GLY A 115 7.72 10.26 0.26
N MET A 116 8.91 9.89 0.76
CA MET A 116 9.32 8.48 0.84
C MET A 116 8.44 7.67 1.79
N MET A 117 8.03 8.25 2.92
CA MET A 117 7.10 7.62 3.87
C MET A 117 5.71 7.44 3.25
N MET A 118 5.24 8.41 2.46
CA MET A 118 3.96 8.30 1.75
C MET A 118 3.99 7.12 0.77
N THR A 119 5.03 6.99 -0.05
CA THR A 119 5.19 5.82 -0.94
C THR A 119 5.24 4.52 -0.16
N ALA A 120 5.98 4.45 0.96
CA ALA A 120 6.04 3.25 1.80
C ALA A 120 4.66 2.89 2.38
N CYS A 121 3.87 3.87 2.81
CA CYS A 121 2.49 3.62 3.27
C CYS A 121 1.60 3.10 2.13
N ASP A 122 1.72 3.69 0.95
CA ASP A 122 0.92 3.36 -0.24
C ASP A 122 1.16 1.92 -0.72
N VAL A 123 2.41 1.46 -0.69
CA VAL A 123 2.78 0.08 -1.06
C VAL A 123 2.82 -0.89 0.13
N SER A 124 2.24 -0.52 1.29
CA SER A 124 2.30 -1.31 2.54
C SER A 124 1.63 -2.67 2.47
N ALA A 125 0.69 -2.86 1.53
CA ALA A 125 0.07 -4.16 1.25
C ALA A 125 1.11 -5.27 0.97
N THR A 126 2.24 -4.92 0.35
CA THR A 126 3.33 -5.85 0.05
C THR A 126 4.07 -6.39 1.27
N THR A 127 3.84 -5.81 2.45
CA THR A 127 4.48 -6.21 3.71
C THR A 127 3.56 -7.05 4.61
N LYS A 128 2.28 -7.16 4.24
CA LYS A 128 1.24 -7.81 5.05
C LYS A 128 1.42 -9.33 5.07
N PRO A 129 0.80 -10.06 6.02
CA PRO A 129 0.78 -11.51 5.99
C PRO A 129 0.33 -12.05 4.62
N TRP A 130 0.93 -13.14 4.17
CA TRP A 130 0.74 -13.67 2.80
C TRP A 130 -0.72 -13.75 2.34
N ARG A 131 -1.64 -14.23 3.21
CA ARG A 131 -3.06 -14.33 2.88
C ARG A 131 -3.69 -12.96 2.56
N VAL A 132 -3.28 -11.93 3.28
CA VAL A 132 -3.74 -10.55 3.09
C VAL A 132 -3.13 -9.98 1.81
N GLN A 133 -1.80 -10.05 1.67
CA GLN A 133 -1.11 -9.53 0.49
C GLN A 133 -1.62 -10.18 -0.80
N LYS A 134 -1.77 -11.51 -0.82
CA LYS A 134 -2.28 -12.23 -1.99
C LYS A 134 -3.68 -11.76 -2.39
N LYS A 135 -4.59 -11.60 -1.41
CA LYS A 135 -5.95 -11.12 -1.68
C LYS A 135 -5.94 -9.68 -2.21
N ILE A 136 -5.11 -8.80 -1.66
CA ILE A 136 -4.98 -7.42 -2.18
C ILE A 136 -4.44 -7.44 -3.61
N ALA A 137 -3.41 -8.24 -3.90
CA ALA A 137 -2.87 -8.35 -5.25
C ALA A 137 -3.91 -8.88 -6.27
N GLU A 138 -4.76 -9.83 -5.87
CA GLU A 138 -5.85 -10.33 -6.70
C GLU A 138 -6.94 -9.25 -6.95
N LEU A 139 -7.23 -8.39 -5.96
CA LEU A 139 -8.16 -7.26 -6.13
C LEU A 139 -7.59 -6.20 -7.07
N VAL A 140 -6.33 -5.80 -6.89
CA VAL A 140 -5.63 -4.84 -7.76
C VAL A 140 -5.58 -5.36 -9.20
N ALA A 141 -5.22 -6.63 -9.39
CA ALA A 141 -5.22 -7.26 -10.70
C ALA A 141 -6.63 -7.25 -11.33
N SER A 142 -7.68 -7.53 -10.56
CA SER A 142 -9.06 -7.47 -11.05
C SER A 142 -9.45 -6.07 -11.53
N GLU A 143 -9.00 -5.02 -10.85
CA GLU A 143 -9.23 -3.63 -11.23
C GLU A 143 -8.48 -3.28 -12.52
N PHE A 144 -7.19 -3.63 -12.61
CA PHE A 144 -6.38 -3.43 -13.82
C PHE A 144 -6.94 -4.17 -15.03
N PHE A 145 -7.43 -5.40 -14.84
CA PHE A 145 -8.09 -6.15 -15.90
C PHE A 145 -9.38 -5.48 -16.37
N HIS A 146 -10.18 -4.96 -15.45
CA HIS A 146 -11.39 -4.22 -15.81
C HIS A 146 -11.05 -2.98 -16.65
N GLN A 147 -10.01 -2.22 -16.26
CA GLN A 147 -9.53 -1.10 -17.05
C GLN A 147 -9.03 -1.54 -18.44
N GLY A 148 -8.24 -2.61 -18.51
CA GLY A 148 -7.74 -3.13 -19.78
C GLY A 148 -8.86 -3.58 -20.73
N ASP A 149 -9.96 -4.13 -20.20
CA ASP A 149 -11.13 -4.47 -21.00
C ASP A 149 -11.79 -3.22 -21.61
N LEU A 150 -11.91 -2.14 -20.83
CA LEU A 150 -12.43 -0.86 -21.31
C LEU A 150 -11.52 -0.26 -22.39
N GLU A 151 -10.21 -0.36 -22.23
CA GLU A 151 -9.22 0.07 -23.24
C GLU A 151 -9.36 -0.72 -24.55
N LYS A 152 -9.54 -2.05 -24.47
CA LYS A 152 -9.81 -2.90 -25.64
C LYS A 152 -11.11 -2.52 -26.35
N GLN A 153 -12.17 -2.18 -25.62
CA GLN A 153 -13.44 -1.68 -26.20
C GLN A 153 -13.23 -0.37 -26.97
N LEU A 154 -12.30 0.47 -26.51
CA LEU A 154 -11.87 1.71 -27.17
C LEU A 154 -10.82 1.48 -28.27
N LYS A 155 -10.55 0.22 -28.66
CA LYS A 155 -9.54 -0.19 -29.64
C LYS A 155 -8.12 0.26 -29.30
N LYS A 156 -7.81 0.37 -28.00
CA LYS A 156 -6.45 0.59 -27.49
C LYS A 156 -5.85 -0.74 -27.05
N GLU A 157 -4.55 -0.89 -27.23
CA GLU A 157 -3.81 -2.02 -26.69
C GLU A 157 -3.48 -1.74 -25.20
N PRO A 158 -3.98 -2.56 -24.26
CA PRO A 158 -3.70 -2.34 -22.85
C PRO A 158 -2.28 -2.78 -22.49
N LEU A 159 -1.77 -2.24 -21.39
CA LEU A 159 -0.51 -2.70 -20.81
C LEU A 159 -0.60 -4.18 -20.40
N ALA A 160 0.54 -4.86 -20.40
CA ALA A 160 0.66 -6.27 -20.00
C ALA A 160 -0.05 -6.60 -18.67
N MET A 161 0.13 -5.75 -17.67
CA MET A 161 -0.46 -5.89 -16.33
C MET A 161 -1.98 -5.66 -16.28
N MET A 162 -2.54 -5.05 -17.32
CA MET A 162 -3.96 -4.78 -17.49
C MET A 162 -4.64 -5.78 -18.42
N ASP A 163 -3.88 -6.66 -19.09
CA ASP A 163 -4.46 -7.69 -19.94
C ASP A 163 -4.82 -8.95 -19.13
N ARG A 164 -6.13 -9.22 -18.99
CA ARG A 164 -6.64 -10.43 -18.31
C ARG A 164 -6.15 -11.74 -18.92
N GLU A 165 -5.80 -11.77 -20.20
CA GLU A 165 -5.27 -12.96 -20.87
C GLU A 165 -3.86 -13.30 -20.34
N ARG A 166 -3.14 -12.31 -19.79
CA ARG A 166 -1.82 -12.45 -19.17
C ARG A 166 -1.89 -12.69 -17.66
N ARG A 167 -3.06 -13.04 -17.12
CA ARG A 167 -3.25 -13.31 -15.67
C ARG A 167 -2.27 -14.33 -15.09
N HIS A 168 -1.84 -15.30 -15.89
CA HIS A 168 -0.86 -16.31 -15.48
C HIS A 168 0.52 -15.72 -15.12
N GLU A 169 0.82 -14.51 -15.59
CA GLU A 169 2.05 -13.77 -15.31
C GLU A 169 2.00 -12.97 -14.00
N LEU A 170 0.85 -12.89 -13.33
CA LEU A 170 0.68 -12.13 -12.09
C LEU A 170 1.77 -12.43 -11.04
N PRO A 171 2.19 -13.69 -10.80
CA PRO A 171 3.29 -13.96 -9.87
C PRO A 171 4.62 -13.31 -10.26
N LEU A 172 4.95 -13.30 -11.55
CA LEU A 172 6.16 -12.67 -12.06
C LEU A 172 6.08 -11.15 -11.89
N MET A 173 4.96 -10.54 -12.30
CA MET A 173 4.73 -9.10 -12.16
C MET A 173 4.81 -8.64 -10.69
N GLN A 174 4.32 -9.45 -9.74
CA GLN A 174 4.43 -9.15 -8.31
C GLN A 174 5.87 -9.22 -7.80
N VAL A 175 6.69 -10.18 -8.28
CA VAL A 175 8.12 -10.23 -7.94
C VAL A 175 8.83 -8.99 -8.48
N GLU A 176 8.59 -8.62 -9.74
CA GLU A 176 9.20 -7.43 -10.36
C GLU A 176 8.79 -6.14 -9.64
N PHE A 177 7.50 -5.98 -9.32
CA PHE A 177 7.00 -4.85 -8.54
C PHE A 177 7.68 -4.75 -7.17
N ILE A 178 7.80 -5.88 -6.46
CA ILE A 178 8.46 -5.91 -5.15
C ILE A 178 9.95 -5.57 -5.27
N ASP A 179 10.66 -6.10 -6.28
CA ASP A 179 12.09 -5.89 -6.46
C ASP A 179 12.44 -4.45 -6.85
N VAL A 180 11.64 -3.84 -7.73
CA VAL A 180 11.93 -2.52 -8.30
C VAL A 180 11.45 -1.39 -7.39
N ILE A 181 10.31 -1.56 -6.72
CA ILE A 181 9.64 -0.47 -5.99
C ILE A 181 9.70 -0.70 -4.49
N CYS A 182 9.20 -1.83 -4.00
CA CYS A 182 8.93 -2.03 -2.57
C CYS A 182 10.19 -2.32 -1.75
N LEU A 183 11.03 -3.25 -2.17
CA LEU A 183 12.24 -3.61 -1.42
C LEU A 183 13.21 -2.45 -1.23
N PRO A 184 13.50 -1.62 -2.26
CA PRO A 184 14.41 -0.49 -2.09
C PRO A 184 13.94 0.47 -0.99
N VAL A 185 12.66 0.86 -0.99
CA VAL A 185 12.13 1.81 0.01
C VAL A 185 12.16 1.21 1.43
N TYR A 186 11.71 -0.03 1.61
CA TYR A 186 11.71 -0.65 2.95
C TYR A 186 13.11 -0.98 3.46
N LYS A 187 14.05 -1.31 2.57
CA LYS A 187 15.44 -1.55 2.96
C LYS A 187 16.04 -0.30 3.61
N ILE A 188 15.87 0.85 2.97
CA ILE A 188 16.38 2.13 3.51
C ILE A 188 15.71 2.45 4.85
N PHE A 189 14.39 2.29 4.95
CA PHE A 189 13.68 2.52 6.21
C PHE A 189 14.15 1.58 7.34
N ALA A 190 14.43 0.32 7.03
CA ALA A 190 14.94 -0.66 8.00
C ALA A 190 16.39 -0.38 8.44
N GLU A 191 17.22 0.20 7.55
CA GLU A 191 18.59 0.64 7.86
C GLU A 191 18.57 1.86 8.80
N CYS A 192 17.63 2.79 8.62
CA CYS A 192 17.48 3.98 9.46
C CYS A 192 16.81 3.70 10.81
N TRP A 193 15.73 2.90 10.80
CA TRP A 193 14.86 2.71 11.95
C TRP A 193 14.59 1.23 12.18
N HIS A 194 15.23 0.66 13.20
CA HIS A 194 15.11 -0.75 13.54
C HIS A 194 13.65 -1.20 13.75
N SER A 195 12.79 -0.34 14.28
CA SER A 195 11.36 -0.61 14.47
C SER A 195 10.59 -0.88 13.17
N LEU A 196 11.11 -0.43 12.02
CA LEU A 196 10.53 -0.63 10.69
C LEU A 196 11.05 -1.89 9.99
N LYS A 197 12.01 -2.61 10.57
CA LYS A 197 12.59 -3.82 9.95
C LYS A 197 11.54 -4.88 9.58
N GLN A 198 10.48 -5.00 10.37
CA GLN A 198 9.38 -5.94 10.10
C GLN A 198 8.66 -5.69 8.76
N LEU A 199 8.63 -4.44 8.28
CA LEU A 199 8.06 -4.11 6.96
C LEU A 199 8.93 -4.69 5.84
N TYR A 200 10.25 -4.53 5.96
CA TYR A 200 11.21 -5.11 5.04
C TYR A 200 11.16 -6.65 5.04
N ASP A 201 11.13 -7.25 6.23
CA ASP A 201 11.05 -8.72 6.38
C ASP A 201 9.74 -9.28 5.77
N GLY A 202 8.61 -8.60 6.00
CA GLY A 202 7.33 -8.94 5.38
C GLY A 202 7.36 -8.85 3.86
N CYS A 203 7.99 -7.81 3.32
CA CYS A 203 8.17 -7.61 1.88
C CYS A 203 9.01 -8.74 1.25
N ILE A 204 10.14 -9.10 1.86
CA ILE A 204 10.96 -10.24 1.43
C ILE A 204 10.16 -11.54 1.47
N SER A 205 9.44 -11.78 2.56
CA SER A 205 8.63 -13.00 2.72
C SER A 205 7.60 -13.14 1.59
N ASN A 206 6.88 -12.07 1.26
CA ASN A 206 5.91 -12.07 0.16
C ASN A 206 6.58 -12.24 -1.20
N ARG A 207 7.73 -11.61 -1.45
CA ARG A 207 8.54 -11.86 -2.65
C ARG A 207 8.83 -13.35 -2.83
N GLN A 208 9.25 -14.04 -1.77
CA GLN A 208 9.54 -15.48 -1.79
C GLN A 208 8.28 -16.32 -2.03
N HIS A 209 7.12 -15.91 -1.48
CA HIS A 209 5.85 -16.57 -1.77
C HIS A 209 5.48 -16.48 -3.26
N TRP A 210 5.57 -15.29 -3.87
CA TRP A 210 5.33 -15.14 -5.30
C TRP A 210 6.32 -15.93 -6.15
N GLN A 211 7.62 -15.90 -5.79
CA GLN A 211 8.64 -16.68 -6.48
C GLN A 211 8.33 -18.19 -6.47
N ARG A 212 7.82 -18.73 -5.36
CA ARG A 212 7.40 -20.14 -5.27
C ARG A 212 6.21 -20.46 -6.16
N LEU A 213 5.27 -19.52 -6.34
CA LEU A 213 4.16 -19.71 -7.27
C LEU A 213 4.63 -19.79 -8.72
N ILE A 214 5.64 -19.00 -9.11
CA ILE A 214 6.27 -19.10 -10.45
C ILE A 214 6.84 -20.51 -10.63
N GLN A 215 7.67 -20.98 -9.69
CA GLN A 215 8.31 -22.30 -9.76
C GLN A 215 7.29 -23.44 -9.82
N THR A 216 6.22 -23.36 -9.03
CA THR A 216 5.17 -24.40 -9.00
C THR A 216 4.43 -24.48 -10.33
N SER A 217 4.10 -23.33 -10.94
CA SER A 217 3.49 -23.27 -12.27
C SER A 217 4.43 -23.84 -13.34
N THR A 218 5.73 -23.50 -13.31
CA THR A 218 6.71 -24.05 -14.26
C THR A 218 6.86 -25.56 -14.14
N VAL A 219 6.91 -26.09 -12.91
CA VAL A 219 6.98 -27.55 -12.66
C VAL A 219 5.71 -28.26 -13.12
N PHE A 220 4.53 -27.67 -12.89
CA PHE A 220 3.27 -28.25 -13.38
C PHE A 220 3.22 -28.32 -14.91
N HIS A 221 3.67 -27.26 -15.60
CA HIS A 221 3.79 -27.27 -17.06
C HIS A 221 4.80 -28.31 -17.55
N MET A 222 6.00 -28.39 -16.95
CA MET A 222 6.98 -29.42 -17.30
C MET A 222 6.45 -30.84 -17.06
N LEU A 223 5.71 -31.08 -15.98
CA LEU A 223 5.09 -32.39 -15.73
C LEU A 223 3.99 -32.71 -16.74
N TYR A 224 3.20 -31.74 -17.18
CA TYR A 224 2.22 -31.92 -18.26
C TYR A 224 2.90 -32.26 -19.60
N ASP A 225 4.04 -31.63 -19.90
CA ASP A 225 4.80 -31.89 -21.13
C ASP A 225 5.56 -33.24 -21.09
N ILE A 226 5.89 -33.73 -19.88
CA ILE A 226 6.55 -35.04 -19.68
C ILE A 226 5.53 -36.19 -19.62
N LEU A 227 4.29 -35.93 -19.21
CA LEU A 227 3.24 -36.95 -19.21
C LEU A 227 2.75 -37.17 -20.65
N PRO A 228 2.96 -38.36 -21.24
CA PRO A 228 2.40 -38.64 -22.56
C PRO A 228 0.89 -38.52 -22.45
N SER A 229 0.28 -37.84 -23.42
CA SER A 229 -1.16 -37.71 -23.64
C SER A 229 -1.82 -39.09 -23.74
N LYS A 230 -2.01 -39.75 -22.60
CA LYS A 230 -2.78 -40.99 -22.53
C LYS A 230 -4.23 -40.62 -22.65
N GLY A 231 -4.79 -41.08 -23.76
CA GLY A 231 -6.10 -40.73 -24.27
C GLY A 231 -7.21 -40.80 -23.24
N VAL A 232 -8.18 -39.90 -23.45
CA VAL A 232 -9.62 -40.11 -23.34
C VAL A 232 -10.01 -41.40 -22.62
N ILE A 233 -10.34 -41.32 -21.33
CA ILE A 233 -11.29 -42.24 -20.72
C ILE A 233 -12.61 -41.49 -20.65
N ARG A 234 -13.49 -41.77 -21.63
CA ARG A 234 -14.92 -41.49 -21.51
C ARG A 234 -15.48 -42.46 -20.47
N PHE A 235 -15.98 -41.95 -19.36
CA PHE A 235 -16.94 -42.72 -18.55
C PHE A 235 -18.31 -42.59 -19.22
N GLY A 236 -18.87 -43.74 -19.59
CA GLY A 236 -20.27 -43.87 -20.01
C GLY A 236 -21.22 -43.85 -18.83
#